data_AF-A0A671EBP9-F1
#
_entry.id   AF-A0A671EBP9-F1
#
_cell.length_a   1.000
_cell.length_b   1.000
_cell.length_c   1.000
_cell.angle_alpha   90.00
_cell.angle_beta   90.00
_cell.angle_gamma   90.00
#
_symmetry.space_group_name_H-M   'P 1'
#
loop_
_entity.id
_entity.type
_entity.pdbx_description
1 polymer ?
#
loop_
_entity_poly.entity_id
_entity_poly.type
_entity_poly.pdbx_seq_one_letter_code
_entity_poly.pdbx_strand_id
1 'polypeptide(L)'
;MEPLPLELPADTVQRVASELRCPPTDERVALRLDEEDKLRHFKEYFYIPKVQDLPPIDLSLVNKDESAIYFSGNSLGLQPKTVQTYLEEELDKWAKMGVFGHSIGKWPWITADENILGLMTDIVDTMHLTMTGDTATTCLPALHIKWGNPSAQCNRFFLSCVCVF
;
A
#
# COMPACT_ATOMS: atom_id res chain seq x y z
N MET A 1 25.10 2.04 -17.06
CA MET A 1 25.05 2.95 -15.90
C MET A 1 25.45 2.09 -14.73
N GLU A 2 26.66 2.23 -14.20
CA GLU A 2 27.06 1.44 -13.03
C GLU A 2 26.13 1.80 -11.86
N PRO A 3 25.62 0.81 -11.11
CA PRO A 3 24.86 1.10 -9.90
C PRO A 3 25.77 1.83 -8.93
N LEU A 4 25.36 3.01 -8.49
CA LEU A 4 26.02 3.71 -7.39
C LEU A 4 26.13 2.74 -6.21
N PRO A 5 27.28 2.69 -5.51
CA PRO A 5 27.43 1.83 -4.35
C PRO A 5 26.29 2.12 -3.36
N LEU A 6 25.67 1.05 -2.86
CA LEU A 6 24.58 1.12 -1.90
C LEU A 6 25.08 1.78 -0.61
N GLU A 7 24.80 3.07 -0.45
CA GLU A 7 25.07 3.87 0.75
C GLU A 7 24.05 3.50 1.83
N LEU A 8 24.49 3.42 3.09
CA LEU A 8 23.56 3.20 4.21
C LEU A 8 22.75 4.49 4.45
N PRO A 9 21.48 4.41 4.87
CA PRO A 9 20.65 5.60 5.11
C PRO A 9 21.27 6.59 6.10
N ALA A 10 21.96 6.10 7.12
CA ALA A 10 22.67 6.95 8.08
C ALA A 10 23.80 7.76 7.42
N ASP A 11 24.56 7.14 6.52
CA ASP A 11 25.64 7.81 5.79
C ASP A 11 25.08 8.85 4.81
N THR A 12 23.97 8.52 4.13
CA THR A 12 23.24 9.47 3.27
C THR A 12 22.81 10.71 4.03
N VAL A 13 22.21 10.56 5.22
CA VAL A 13 21.78 11.68 6.06
C VAL A 13 22.98 12.54 6.51
N GLN A 14 24.08 11.91 6.91
CA GLN A 14 25.32 12.62 7.29
C GLN A 14 25.93 13.41 6.13
N ARG A 15 25.94 12.81 4.92
CA ARG A 15 26.43 13.44 3.71
C ARG A 15 25.59 14.66 3.33
N VAL A 16 24.26 14.52 3.27
CA VAL A 16 23.35 15.64 2.96
C VAL A 16 23.48 16.76 3.99
N ALA A 17 23.59 16.41 5.28
CA ALA A 17 23.80 17.40 6.34
C ALA A 17 25.12 18.19 6.17
N SER A 18 26.19 17.49 5.78
CA SER A 18 27.50 18.08 5.48
C SER A 18 27.44 19.03 4.26
N GLU A 19 26.73 18.64 3.20
CA GLU A 19 26.49 19.47 2.02
C GLU A 19 25.73 20.76 2.36
N LEU A 20 24.72 20.67 3.23
CA LEU A 20 23.91 21.79 3.72
C LEU A 20 24.56 22.61 4.84
N ARG A 21 25.74 22.17 5.33
CA ARG A 21 26.47 22.77 6.47
C ARG A 21 25.58 22.93 7.71
N CYS A 22 24.86 21.86 8.05
CA CYS A 22 23.94 21.82 9.18
C CYS A 22 24.08 20.51 9.97
N PRO A 23 23.57 20.45 11.22
CA PRO A 23 23.48 19.19 11.95
C PRO A 23 22.60 18.16 11.21
N PRO A 24 22.88 16.85 11.30
CA PRO A 24 22.05 15.79 10.69
C PRO A 24 20.60 15.75 11.14
N THR A 25 20.29 16.35 12.30
CA THR A 25 18.95 16.43 12.89
C THR A 25 18.21 17.73 12.54
N ASP A 26 18.78 18.56 11.67
CA ASP A 26 18.19 19.83 11.24
C ASP A 26 17.06 19.60 10.23
N GLU A 27 15.97 20.37 10.34
CA GLU A 27 14.81 20.28 9.43
C GLU A 27 15.20 20.42 7.95
N ARG A 28 16.24 21.22 7.66
CA ARG A 28 16.74 21.41 6.29
C ARG A 28 17.15 20.11 5.61
N VAL A 29 17.62 19.12 6.38
CA VAL A 29 17.98 17.80 5.85
C VAL A 29 16.74 17.06 5.36
N ALA A 30 15.65 17.06 6.14
CA ALA A 30 14.38 16.44 5.75
C ALA A 30 13.79 17.12 4.50
N LEU A 31 13.75 18.45 4.49
CA LEU A 31 13.27 19.22 3.33
C LEU A 31 14.07 18.92 2.06
N ARG A 32 15.39 18.77 2.18
CA ARG A 32 16.24 18.41 1.05
C ARG A 32 15.97 17.00 0.53
N LEU A 33 15.76 16.03 1.42
CA LEU A 33 15.41 14.66 1.05
C LEU A 33 14.03 14.61 0.37
N ASP A 34 13.07 15.40 0.85
CA ASP A 34 11.76 15.56 0.20
C ASP A 34 11.87 16.21 -1.19
N GLU A 35 12.79 17.15 -1.40
CA GLU A 35 13.04 17.74 -2.72
C GLU A 35 13.63 16.76 -3.73
N GLU A 36 14.49 15.86 -3.27
CA GLU A 36 15.16 14.85 -4.10
C GLU A 36 14.32 13.59 -4.33
N ASP A 37 13.23 13.40 -3.56
CA ASP A 37 12.33 12.27 -3.71
C ASP A 37 11.54 12.34 -5.03
N LYS A 38 11.94 11.48 -5.97
CA LYS A 38 11.27 11.31 -7.26
C LYS A 38 9.82 10.84 -7.12
N LEU A 39 9.47 10.21 -6.00
CA LEU A 39 8.14 9.68 -5.71
C LEU A 39 7.25 10.66 -4.94
N ARG A 40 7.74 11.84 -4.56
CA ARG A 40 6.99 12.82 -3.75
C ARG A 40 5.59 13.11 -4.30
N HIS A 41 5.47 13.21 -5.61
CA HIS A 41 4.21 13.51 -6.30
C HIS A 41 3.11 12.45 -6.05
N PHE A 42 3.47 11.21 -5.71
CA PHE A 42 2.47 10.18 -5.40
C PHE A 42 1.62 10.51 -4.18
N LYS A 43 2.14 11.33 -3.26
CA LYS A 43 1.38 11.85 -2.10
C LYS A 43 0.08 12.52 -2.51
N GLU A 44 0.05 13.14 -3.70
CA GLU A 44 -1.12 13.84 -4.22
C GLU A 44 -2.25 12.90 -4.66
N TYR A 45 -1.98 11.61 -4.88
CA TYR A 45 -2.99 10.63 -5.27
C TYR A 45 -3.80 10.07 -4.09
N PHE A 46 -3.50 10.45 -2.85
CA PHE A 46 -4.16 9.94 -1.65
C PHE A 46 -4.91 11.05 -0.90
N TYR A 47 -5.99 10.66 -0.21
CA TYR A 47 -6.63 11.50 0.79
C TYR A 47 -5.88 11.36 2.11
N ILE A 48 -5.15 12.41 2.50
CA ILE A 48 -4.47 12.48 3.80
C ILE A 48 -5.38 13.23 4.77
N PRO A 49 -5.77 12.63 5.92
CA PRO A 49 -6.62 13.29 6.90
C PRO A 49 -6.02 14.61 7.41
N LYS A 50 -6.87 15.59 7.69
CA LYS A 50 -6.46 16.80 8.43
C LYS A 50 -6.49 16.51 9.92
N VAL A 51 -5.60 17.16 10.66
CA VAL A 51 -5.48 16.97 12.11
C VAL A 51 -6.81 17.25 12.81
N GLN A 52 -7.54 18.29 12.39
CA GLN A 52 -8.85 18.63 12.98
C GLN A 52 -9.94 17.56 12.81
N ASP A 53 -9.82 16.67 11.83
CA ASP A 53 -10.85 15.65 11.53
C ASP A 53 -10.61 14.35 12.31
N LEU A 54 -9.51 14.23 13.06
CA LEU A 54 -9.11 13.01 13.76
C LEU A 54 -9.57 13.01 15.24
N PRO A 55 -10.19 11.92 15.72
CA PRO A 55 -10.59 11.77 17.13
C PRO A 55 -9.62 10.91 17.97
N PRO A 56 -9.40 11.20 19.28
CA PRO A 56 -9.48 12.49 19.96
C PRO A 56 -8.12 13.20 19.95
N ILE A 57 -8.05 14.40 19.37
CA ILE A 57 -6.86 15.26 19.36
C ILE A 57 -7.11 16.52 20.19
N ASP A 58 -6.14 16.91 21.01
CA ASP A 58 -6.14 18.22 21.68
C ASP A 58 -5.72 19.31 20.68
N LEU A 59 -6.71 20.04 20.15
CA LEU A 59 -6.51 21.11 19.18
C LEU A 59 -5.70 22.30 19.73
N SER A 60 -5.46 22.39 21.04
CA SER A 60 -4.60 23.43 21.61
C SER A 60 -3.10 23.16 21.39
N LEU A 61 -2.73 21.90 21.09
CA LEU A 61 -1.34 21.46 20.94
C LEU A 61 -0.89 21.33 19.48
N VAL A 62 -1.81 21.51 18.52
CA VAL A 62 -1.58 21.20 17.11
C VAL A 62 -2.14 22.29 16.20
N ASN A 63 -1.58 22.38 14.99
CA ASN A 63 -2.17 23.19 13.93
C ASN A 63 -3.31 22.42 13.25
N LYS A 64 -4.54 22.93 13.37
CA LYS A 64 -5.77 22.26 12.92
C LYS A 64 -5.80 21.97 11.41
N ASP A 65 -5.21 22.85 10.60
CA ASP A 65 -5.28 22.81 9.14
C ASP A 65 -4.16 21.96 8.51
N GLU A 66 -3.21 21.51 9.33
CA GLU A 66 -2.14 20.63 8.89
C GLU A 66 -2.65 19.23 8.57
N SER A 67 -1.95 18.57 7.66
CA SER A 67 -2.19 17.17 7.38
C SER A 67 -1.63 16.32 8.51
N ALA A 68 -2.34 15.26 8.88
CA ALA A 68 -1.89 14.35 9.91
C ALA A 68 -0.62 13.60 9.51
N ILE A 69 0.24 13.31 10.49
CA ILE A 69 1.35 12.37 10.35
C ILE A 69 0.77 10.97 10.47
N TYR A 70 0.51 10.32 9.34
CA TYR A 70 -0.16 9.02 9.27
C TYR A 70 0.85 7.87 9.11
N PHE A 71 1.24 7.25 10.24
CA PHE A 71 2.18 6.11 10.27
C PHE A 71 1.50 4.75 10.46
N SER A 72 0.17 4.67 10.29
CA SER A 72 -0.61 3.42 10.41
C SER A 72 -0.94 2.77 9.07
N GLY A 73 -0.24 3.14 7.99
CA GLY A 73 -0.47 2.63 6.62
C GLY A 73 -0.26 1.13 6.44
N ASN A 74 0.46 0.49 7.37
CA ASN A 74 0.65 -0.96 7.43
C ASN A 74 -0.60 -1.72 7.90
N SER A 75 -1.49 -1.05 8.64
CA SER A 75 -2.75 -1.64 9.10
C SER A 75 -3.88 -1.27 8.14
N LEU A 76 -4.02 0.03 7.84
CA LEU A 76 -5.01 0.53 6.90
C LEU A 76 -4.35 1.57 5.99
N GLY A 77 -4.25 1.26 4.71
CA GLY A 77 -3.72 2.21 3.73
C GLY A 77 -4.62 3.44 3.58
N LEU A 78 -4.03 4.59 3.27
CA LEU A 78 -4.80 5.77 2.90
C LEU A 78 -5.60 5.52 1.62
N GLN A 79 -6.79 6.12 1.54
CA GLN A 79 -7.67 5.96 0.37
C GLN A 79 -7.06 6.66 -0.87
N PRO A 80 -6.85 5.94 -1.99
CA PRO A 80 -6.55 6.57 -3.27
C PRO A 80 -7.73 7.42 -3.76
N LYS A 81 -7.44 8.61 -4.30
CA LYS A 81 -8.48 9.54 -4.79
C LYS A 81 -9.33 8.96 -5.92
N THR A 82 -8.78 8.03 -6.69
CA THR A 82 -9.45 7.38 -7.82
C THR A 82 -10.50 6.34 -7.41
N VAL A 83 -10.54 5.93 -6.15
CA VAL A 83 -11.50 4.90 -5.66
C VAL A 83 -12.94 5.31 -5.95
N GLN A 84 -13.29 6.57 -5.69
CA GLN A 84 -14.65 7.05 -5.93
C GLN A 84 -15.03 6.94 -7.42
N THR A 85 -14.14 7.36 -8.32
CA THR A 85 -14.37 7.28 -9.76
C THR A 85 -14.61 5.85 -10.23
N TYR A 86 -13.79 4.89 -9.80
CA TYR A 86 -13.97 3.49 -10.18
C TYR A 86 -15.27 2.88 -9.63
N LEU A 87 -15.67 3.25 -8.41
CA LEU A 87 -16.95 2.81 -7.85
C LEU A 87 -18.13 3.39 -8.64
N GLU A 88 -18.09 4.69 -8.95
CA GLU A 88 -19.13 5.36 -9.73
C GLU A 88 -19.27 4.75 -11.14
N GLU A 89 -18.17 4.43 -11.83
CA GLU A 89 -18.18 3.72 -13.13
C GLU A 89 -18.98 2.41 -13.06
N GLU A 90 -18.78 1.63 -12.00
CA GLU A 90 -19.39 0.32 -11.83
C GLU A 90 -20.86 0.40 -11.36
N LEU A 91 -21.18 1.34 -10.48
CA LEU A 91 -22.56 1.62 -10.05
C LEU A 91 -23.41 2.13 -11.22
N ASP A 92 -22.85 3.01 -12.06
CA ASP A 92 -23.51 3.50 -13.27
C ASP A 92 -23.78 2.37 -14.26
N LYS A 93 -22.79 1.48 -14.46
CA LYS A 93 -22.96 0.30 -15.32
C LYS A 93 -24.08 -0.59 -14.80
N TRP A 94 -24.13 -0.83 -13.49
CA TRP A 94 -25.20 -1.62 -12.88
C TRP A 94 -26.57 -0.97 -13.10
N ALA A 95 -26.69 0.33 -12.86
CA ALA A 95 -27.94 1.07 -13.06
C ALA A 95 -28.42 1.04 -14.53
N LYS A 96 -27.50 1.10 -15.50
CA LYS A 96 -27.82 1.15 -16.94
C LYS A 96 -28.05 -0.23 -17.55
N MET A 97 -27.33 -1.25 -17.10
CA MET A 97 -27.21 -2.53 -17.82
C MET A 97 -27.70 -3.73 -17.01
N GLY A 98 -27.90 -3.60 -15.70
CA GLY A 98 -28.32 -4.71 -14.83
C GLY A 98 -27.43 -5.93 -15.01
N VAL A 99 -28.04 -7.09 -15.25
CA VAL A 99 -27.35 -8.38 -15.42
C VAL A 99 -26.34 -8.39 -16.58
N PHE A 100 -26.52 -7.54 -17.59
CA PHE A 100 -25.59 -7.51 -18.74
C PHE A 100 -24.19 -6.99 -18.35
N GLY A 101 -24.05 -6.31 -17.21
CA GLY A 101 -22.76 -5.89 -16.65
C GLY A 101 -21.83 -7.05 -16.32
N HIS A 102 -22.36 -8.29 -16.18
CA HIS A 102 -21.54 -9.49 -15.99
C HIS A 102 -20.57 -9.74 -17.14
N SER A 103 -20.99 -9.48 -18.37
CA SER A 103 -20.24 -9.85 -19.59
C SER A 103 -19.85 -8.65 -20.44
N ILE A 104 -20.42 -7.47 -20.19
CA ILE A 104 -20.25 -6.28 -21.04
C ILE A 104 -19.77 -5.10 -20.20
N GLY A 105 -18.81 -4.34 -20.74
CA GLY A 105 -18.27 -3.11 -20.16
C GLY A 105 -16.76 -3.07 -20.20
N LYS A 106 -16.18 -1.98 -19.69
CA LYS A 106 -14.72 -1.82 -19.53
C LYS A 106 -14.14 -2.90 -18.61
N TRP A 107 -14.88 -3.25 -17.56
CA TRP A 107 -14.52 -4.30 -16.60
C TRP A 107 -15.69 -5.29 -16.45
N PRO A 108 -15.77 -6.36 -17.26
CA PRO A 108 -16.81 -7.38 -17.08
C PRO A 108 -16.72 -8.01 -15.69
N TRP A 109 -17.84 -8.12 -14.96
CA TRP A 109 -17.79 -8.59 -13.56
C TRP A 109 -17.32 -10.05 -13.42
N ILE A 110 -17.52 -10.87 -14.44
CA ILE A 110 -17.12 -12.29 -14.42
C ILE A 110 -15.59 -12.44 -14.38
N THR A 111 -14.84 -11.50 -14.96
CA THR A 111 -13.36 -11.55 -15.07
C THR A 111 -12.70 -10.36 -14.39
N ALA A 112 -13.41 -9.68 -13.49
CA ALA A 112 -12.93 -8.47 -12.85
C ALA A 112 -11.66 -8.71 -12.02
N ASP A 113 -11.57 -9.87 -11.38
CA ASP A 113 -10.39 -10.34 -10.65
C ASP A 113 -9.22 -10.64 -11.59
N GLU A 114 -9.45 -11.25 -12.75
CA GLU A 114 -8.41 -11.54 -13.74
C GLU A 114 -7.76 -10.27 -14.29
N ASN A 115 -8.57 -9.23 -14.50
CA ASN A 115 -8.14 -7.96 -15.08
C ASN A 115 -7.13 -7.18 -14.22
N ILE A 116 -7.06 -7.45 -12.90
CA ILE A 116 -6.12 -6.78 -11.98
C ILE A 116 -4.85 -7.59 -11.72
N LEU A 117 -4.78 -8.86 -12.13
CA LEU A 117 -3.64 -9.75 -11.85
C LEU A 117 -2.34 -9.25 -12.48
N GLY A 118 -2.43 -8.69 -13.69
CA GLY A 118 -1.27 -8.10 -14.37
C GLY A 118 -0.63 -6.97 -13.56
N LEU A 119 -1.42 -6.18 -12.84
CA LEU A 119 -0.93 -5.08 -12.01
C LEU A 119 -0.25 -5.58 -10.72
N MET A 120 -0.62 -6.77 -10.23
CA MET A 120 -0.06 -7.35 -9.01
C MET A 120 1.24 -8.15 -9.27
N THR A 121 1.50 -8.51 -10.52
CA THR A 121 2.63 -9.37 -10.92
C THR A 121 3.97 -8.73 -10.55
N ASP A 122 4.16 -7.44 -10.85
CA ASP A 122 5.41 -6.72 -10.56
C ASP A 122 5.60 -6.47 -9.04
N ILE A 123 4.52 -6.51 -8.25
CA ILE A 123 4.56 -6.26 -6.81
C ILE A 123 4.97 -7.52 -6.05
N VAL A 124 4.40 -8.66 -6.41
CA VAL A 124 4.60 -9.94 -5.71
C VAL A 124 5.66 -10.82 -6.39
N ASP A 125 6.10 -10.44 -7.60
CA ASP A 125 7.01 -11.20 -8.47
C ASP A 125 6.50 -12.65 -8.70
N THR A 126 5.20 -12.77 -8.99
CA THR A 126 4.55 -14.07 -9.23
C THR A 126 3.78 -14.09 -10.53
N MET A 127 3.73 -15.25 -11.19
CA MET A 127 2.95 -15.44 -12.41
C MET A 127 1.44 -15.34 -12.11
N HIS A 128 0.65 -14.84 -13.07
CA HIS A 128 -0.74 -14.38 -12.88
C HIS A 128 -1.69 -15.37 -12.17
N LEU A 129 -1.43 -16.67 -12.18
CA LEU A 129 -2.40 -17.70 -11.79
C LEU A 129 -2.64 -17.87 -10.28
N THR A 130 -1.89 -17.20 -9.41
CA THR A 130 -1.92 -17.46 -7.94
C THR A 130 -2.60 -16.39 -7.09
N MET A 131 -3.13 -15.33 -7.70
CA MET A 131 -3.52 -14.11 -6.97
C MET A 131 -5.03 -13.85 -6.88
N THR A 132 -5.88 -14.85 -7.14
CA THR A 132 -7.33 -14.71 -6.98
C THR A 132 -7.82 -15.30 -5.65
N GLY A 133 -8.66 -14.54 -4.95
CA GLY A 133 -9.48 -15.04 -3.85
C GLY A 133 -9.45 -14.19 -2.59
N ASP A 134 -10.66 -13.85 -2.13
CA ASP A 134 -11.09 -13.55 -0.75
C ASP A 134 -10.12 -12.77 0.18
N THR A 135 -10.41 -12.75 1.48
CA THR A 135 -9.55 -12.10 2.46
C THR A 135 -8.30 -12.94 2.74
N ALA A 136 -7.21 -12.31 3.18
CA ALA A 136 -5.95 -13.01 3.50
C ALA A 136 -6.14 -14.20 4.47
N THR A 137 -7.06 -14.08 5.42
CA THR A 137 -7.39 -15.14 6.39
C THR A 137 -8.14 -16.32 5.77
N THR A 138 -8.85 -16.11 4.66
CA THR A 138 -9.54 -17.18 3.90
C THR A 138 -8.57 -17.97 3.01
N CYS A 139 -7.57 -17.30 2.45
CA CYS A 139 -6.62 -17.93 1.53
C CYS A 139 -5.70 -18.94 2.23
N LEU A 140 -5.29 -18.66 3.46
CA LEU A 140 -4.38 -19.52 4.24
C LEU A 140 -4.93 -20.94 4.47
N PRO A 141 -6.17 -21.12 4.98
CA PRO A 141 -6.79 -22.45 5.08
C PRO A 141 -6.91 -23.18 3.74
N ALA A 142 -7.22 -22.47 2.64
CA ALA A 142 -7.34 -23.08 1.32
C ALA A 142 -5.99 -23.63 0.80
N LEU A 143 -4.90 -22.87 1.01
CA LEU A 143 -3.54 -23.34 0.73
C LEU A 143 -3.19 -24.56 1.59
N HIS A 144 -3.57 -24.55 2.86
CA HIS A 144 -3.32 -25.67 3.77
C HIS A 144 -4.08 -26.94 3.37
N ILE A 145 -5.32 -26.84 2.91
CA ILE A 145 -6.07 -28.00 2.40
C ILE A 145 -5.39 -28.59 1.15
N LYS A 146 -4.88 -27.72 0.27
CA LYS A 146 -4.29 -28.15 -1.01
C LYS A 146 -2.87 -28.73 -0.87
N TRP A 147 -2.05 -28.18 0.03
CA TRP A 147 -0.64 -28.57 0.18
C TRP A 147 -0.30 -29.22 1.52
N GLY A 148 -1.15 -29.10 2.53
CA GLY A 148 -1.03 -29.80 3.81
C GLY A 148 -1.46 -31.26 3.64
N ASN A 149 -0.57 -32.09 3.11
CA ASN A 149 -0.73 -33.54 3.10
C ASN A 149 0.16 -34.17 4.18
N PRO A 150 -0.22 -34.08 5.48
CA PRO A 150 0.61 -34.58 6.56
C PRO A 150 0.72 -36.11 6.50
N SER A 151 1.95 -36.60 6.63
CA SER A 151 2.23 -38.03 6.79
C SER A 151 2.65 -38.32 8.23
N ALA A 152 2.68 -39.60 8.62
CA ALA A 152 3.14 -40.01 9.95
C ALA A 152 4.58 -39.55 10.29
N GLN A 153 5.42 -39.32 9.26
CA GLN A 153 6.81 -38.88 9.41
C GLN A 153 6.98 -37.35 9.29
N CYS A 154 5.98 -36.65 8.73
CA CYS A 154 6.01 -35.19 8.55
C CYS A 154 4.62 -34.59 8.75
N ASN A 155 4.34 -34.13 9.97
CA ASN A 155 3.05 -33.60 10.40
C ASN A 155 3.12 -32.29 11.21
N ARG A 156 4.31 -31.68 11.29
CA ARG A 156 4.52 -30.44 12.06
C ARG A 156 4.60 -29.25 11.11
N PHE A 157 3.89 -28.18 11.47
CA PHE A 157 3.97 -26.88 10.80
C PHE A 157 4.79 -25.92 11.65
N PHE A 158 5.75 -25.24 11.03
CA PHE A 158 6.53 -24.21 11.71
C PHE A 158 5.91 -22.85 11.42
N LEU A 159 5.47 -22.16 12.47
CA LEU A 159 4.95 -20.80 12.40
C LEU A 159 5.82 -19.91 13.29
N SER A 160 6.18 -18.75 12.78
CA SER A 160 6.84 -17.68 13.51
C SER A 160 5.83 -16.57 13.75
N CYS A 161 5.65 -16.17 15.01
CA CYS A 161 4.86 -15.00 15.35
C CYS A 161 5.81 -13.81 15.47
N VAL A 162 5.72 -12.87 14.53
CA VAL A 162 6.41 -11.58 14.62
C VAL A 162 5.37 -10.56 15.06
N CYS A 163 5.44 -10.13 16.32
CA CYS A 163 4.63 -9.00 16.79
C CYS A 163 5.18 -7.72 16.15
N VAL A 164 4.36 -7.05 15.35
CA VAL A 164 4.63 -5.70 14.84
C VAL A 164 3.97 -4.74 15.83
N PHE A 165 4.78 -3.89 16.48
CA PHE A 165 4.33 -2.85 17.43
C PHE A 165 3.88 -1.59 16.69
#